data_AF-A0A9Q0PXY2-F1
#
_entry.id   AF-A0A9Q0PXY2-F1
#
_cell.length_a   1.000
_cell.length_b   1.000
_cell.length_c   1.000
_cell.angle_alpha   90.00
_cell.angle_beta   90.00
_cell.angle_gamma   90.00
#
_symmetry.space_group_name_H-M   'P 1'
#
loop_
_entity.id
_entity.type
_entity.pdbx_description
1 polymer ?
#
loop_
_entity_poly.entity_id
_entity_poly.type
_entity_poly.pdbx_seq_one_letter_code
_entity_poly.pdbx_strand_id
1 'polypeptide(L)'
;MEIFTKQLTSMDIQRGLVIPRCSLERLQSFHGTKELPTIFESAAGNRLVGPVTIHCSTRAGDLVFKTGWYALARDAGLRSGDTVTFYQEINGEARFKFKLRNVGSS
;
A
#
# COMPACT_ATOMS: atom_id res chain seq x y z
N MET A 1 -7.23 -11.44 -2.40
CA MET A 1 -6.35 -12.10 -1.40
C MET A 1 -5.64 -11.05 -0.57
N GLU A 2 -5.70 -11.14 0.77
CA GLU A 2 -4.93 -10.25 1.65
C GLU A 2 -3.44 -10.60 1.61
N ILE A 3 -2.60 -9.59 1.39
CA ILE A 3 -1.15 -9.74 1.42
C ILE A 3 -0.62 -9.33 2.80
N PHE A 4 -1.00 -8.13 3.26
CA PHE A 4 -0.61 -7.62 4.58
C PHE A 4 -1.56 -6.57 5.12
N THR A 5 -1.62 -6.45 6.44
CA THR A 5 -2.20 -5.32 7.16
C THR A 5 -1.09 -4.60 7.92
N LYS A 6 -1.10 -3.26 7.91
CA LYS A 6 -0.09 -2.45 8.60
C LYS A 6 -0.70 -1.17 9.18
N GLN A 7 -0.35 -0.86 10.42
CA GLN A 7 -0.51 0.48 10.96
C GLN A 7 0.63 1.38 10.46
N LEU A 8 0.27 2.50 9.85
CA LEU A 8 1.22 3.42 9.24
C LEU A 8 2.00 4.16 10.31
N THR A 9 3.31 4.18 10.16
CA THR A 9 4.21 5.01 10.96
C THR A 9 4.45 6.35 10.27
N SER A 10 5.00 7.33 10.98
CA SER A 10 5.48 8.58 10.37
C SER A 10 6.50 8.32 9.26
N MET A 11 7.33 7.27 9.39
CA MET A 11 8.27 6.88 8.35
C MET A 11 7.58 6.37 7.10
N ASP A 12 6.46 5.64 7.23
CA ASP A 12 5.71 5.16 6.07
C ASP A 12 5.13 6.32 5.26
N ILE A 13 4.69 7.38 5.93
CA ILE A 13 4.18 8.59 5.28
C ILE A 13 5.32 9.41 4.65
N GLN A 14 6.44 9.59 5.35
CA GLN A 14 7.50 10.52 4.95
C GLN A 14 8.55 9.91 4.01
N ARG A 15 8.82 8.60 4.12
CA ARG A 15 9.93 7.91 3.44
C ARG A 15 9.50 6.76 2.54
N GLY A 16 8.19 6.51 2.45
CA GLY A 16 7.61 5.43 1.68
C GLY A 16 7.20 4.25 2.56
N LEU A 17 6.20 3.50 2.11
CA LEU A 17 5.65 2.38 2.86
C LEU A 17 6.63 1.22 2.86
N VAL A 18 7.14 0.88 4.04
CA VAL A 18 7.98 -0.31 4.24
C VAL A 18 7.08 -1.53 4.36
N ILE A 19 7.31 -2.52 3.51
CA ILE A 19 6.50 -3.74 3.47
C ILE A 19 6.91 -4.68 4.61
N PRO A 20 5.95 -5.27 5.35
CA PRO A 20 6.26 -6.25 6.40
C PRO A 20 7.03 -7.46 5.86
N ARG A 21 8.08 -7.89 6.57
CA ARG A 21 8.95 -9.01 6.14
C ARG A 21 8.19 -10.32 5.90
N CYS A 22 7.22 -10.64 6.76
CA CYS A 22 6.40 -11.85 6.65
C CYS A 22 5.53 -11.88 5.37
N SER A 23 5.38 -10.75 4.70
CA SER A 23 4.58 -10.60 3.49
C SER A 23 5.45 -10.66 2.22
N LEU A 24 6.78 -10.65 2.37
CA LEU A 24 7.73 -10.70 1.25
C LEU A 24 7.59 -12.01 0.46
N GLU A 25 7.32 -13.14 1.11
CA GLU A 25 7.11 -14.42 0.41
C GLU A 25 5.94 -14.36 -0.58
N ARG A 26 4.83 -13.74 -0.15
CA ARG A 26 3.65 -13.49 -1.02
C ARG A 26 3.94 -12.47 -2.12
N LEU A 27 4.97 -11.65 -1.92
CA LEU A 27 5.44 -10.61 -2.84
C LEU A 27 6.75 -11.01 -3.55
N GLN A 28 7.14 -12.29 -3.57
CA GLN A 28 8.36 -12.73 -4.27
C GLN A 28 8.32 -12.41 -5.77
N SER A 29 7.13 -12.29 -6.36
CA SER A 29 6.96 -11.85 -7.76
C SER A 29 7.30 -10.36 -8.02
N PHE A 30 7.81 -9.64 -7.01
CA PHE A 30 8.14 -8.21 -7.07
C PHE A 30 9.64 -7.93 -6.88
N HIS A 31 10.50 -8.95 -7.02
CA HIS A 31 11.95 -8.74 -7.04
C HIS A 31 12.35 -7.77 -8.16
N GLY A 32 13.07 -6.70 -7.81
CA GLY A 32 13.50 -5.65 -8.73
C GLY A 32 12.56 -4.44 -8.76
N THR A 33 12.62 -3.67 -9.84
CA THR A 33 11.71 -2.55 -10.08
C THR A 33 10.44 -3.06 -10.74
N LYS A 34 9.29 -2.88 -10.08
CA LYS A 34 7.98 -3.24 -10.64
C LYS A 34 6.97 -2.12 -10.43
N GLU A 35 6.19 -1.89 -11.46
CA GLU A 35 5.09 -0.92 -11.49
C GLU A 35 3.76 -1.62 -11.22
N LEU A 36 3.02 -1.10 -10.25
CA LEU A 36 1.78 -1.71 -9.76
C LEU A 36 0.63 -0.72 -9.84
N PRO A 37 -0.27 -0.85 -10.83
CA PRO A 37 -1.51 -0.11 -10.83
C PRO A 37 -2.31 -0.46 -9.57
N THR A 38 -2.47 0.49 -8.67
CA THR A 38 -3.04 0.26 -7.35
C THR A 38 -4.11 1.31 -7.06
N ILE A 39 -5.29 0.87 -6.64
CA ILE A 39 -6.36 1.77 -6.18
C ILE A 39 -6.40 1.85 -4.65
N PHE A 40 -7.08 2.86 -4.12
CA PHE A 40 -7.33 2.98 -2.68
C PHE A 40 -8.83 3.04 -2.40
N GLU A 41 -9.30 2.20 -1.48
CA GLU A 41 -10.69 2.11 -1.06
C GLU A 41 -10.85 2.49 0.42
N SER A 42 -12.01 3.06 0.75
CA SER A 42 -12.43 3.26 2.13
C SER A 42 -12.79 1.93 2.81
N ALA A 43 -13.02 1.95 4.12
CA ALA A 43 -13.53 0.79 4.86
C ALA A 43 -14.85 0.25 4.29
N ALA A 44 -15.69 1.14 3.74
CA ALA A 44 -16.96 0.82 3.09
C ALA A 44 -16.80 0.29 1.65
N GLY A 45 -15.59 0.29 1.09
CA GLY A 45 -15.31 -0.16 -0.28
C GLY A 45 -15.48 0.94 -1.35
N ASN A 46 -15.72 2.19 -0.95
CA ASN A 46 -15.78 3.30 -1.90
C ASN A 46 -14.38 3.65 -2.37
N ARG A 47 -14.19 3.82 -3.68
CA ARG A 47 -12.92 4.24 -4.25
C ARG A 47 -12.60 5.68 -3.82
N LEU A 48 -11.48 5.85 -3.12
CA LEU A 48 -10.96 7.13 -2.66
C LEU A 48 -9.93 7.71 -3.62
N VAL A 49 -9.10 6.86 -4.21
CA VAL A 49 -8.05 7.26 -5.17
C VAL A 49 -8.12 6.40 -6.43
N GLY A 50 -7.89 7.05 -7.57
CA GLY A 50 -7.71 6.40 -8.87
C GLY A 50 -6.56 5.39 -8.89
N PRO A 51 -6.34 4.67 -10.00
CA PRO A 51 -5.21 3.76 -10.08
C PRO A 51 -3.93 4.60 -10.12
N VAL A 52 -3.06 4.40 -9.13
CA VAL A 52 -1.74 5.02 -9.09
C VAL A 52 -0.70 3.93 -9.31
N THR A 53 0.28 4.20 -10.15
CA THR A 53 1.41 3.30 -10.37
C THR A 53 2.36 3.35 -9.17
N ILE A 54 2.32 2.31 -8.34
CA ILE A 54 3.26 2.15 -7.23
C ILE A 54 4.56 1.54 -7.73
N HIS A 55 5.66 2.23 -7.48
CA HIS A 55 7.01 1.74 -7.71
C HIS A 55 7.48 0.96 -6.48
N CYS A 56 7.72 -0.34 -6.66
CA CYS A 56 8.35 -1.20 -5.66
C CYS A 56 9.87 -1.16 -5.81
N SER A 57 10.59 -0.93 -4.71
CA SER A 57 12.06 -0.91 -4.68
C SER A 57 12.59 -1.67 -3.47
N THR A 58 13.74 -2.33 -3.61
CA THR A 58 14.41 -2.99 -2.48
C THR A 58 15.45 -2.06 -1.86
N ARG A 59 15.42 -1.89 -0.54
CA ARG A 59 16.40 -1.12 0.22
C ARG A 59 16.88 -1.93 1.43
N ALA A 60 18.18 -2.25 1.48
CA ALA A 60 18.80 -3.00 2.59
C ALA A 60 18.06 -4.31 2.94
N GLY A 61 17.49 -4.98 1.93
CA GLY A 61 16.73 -6.23 2.10
C GLY A 61 15.22 -6.05 2.32
N ASP A 62 14.74 -4.83 2.59
CA ASP A 62 13.32 -4.54 2.76
C ASP A 62 12.70 -4.00 1.46
N LEU A 63 11.48 -4.43 1.13
CA LEU A 63 10.71 -3.84 0.03
C LEU A 63 10.03 -2.55 0.50
N VAL A 64 10.09 -1.52 -0.34
CA VAL A 64 9.53 -0.19 -0.07
C VAL A 64 8.74 0.29 -1.27
N PHE A 65 7.50 0.72 -1.02
CA PHE A 65 6.66 1.41 -2.01
C PHE A 65 6.90 2.92 -1.92
N LYS A 66 7.28 3.56 -3.03
CA LYS A 66 7.64 4.99 -3.08
C LYS A 66 6.71 5.85 -3.92
N THR A 67 7.03 6.07 -5.20
CA THR A 67 6.45 7.16 -6.02
C THR A 67 4.91 7.17 -6.02
N GLY A 68 4.27 6.03 -6.29
CA GLY A 68 2.81 5.94 -6.25
C GLY A 68 2.21 5.90 -4.85
N TRP A 69 2.98 5.48 -3.84
CA TRP A 69 2.53 5.48 -2.46
C TRP A 69 2.33 6.91 -1.93
N TYR A 70 3.26 7.82 -2.21
CA TYR A 70 3.14 9.21 -1.73
C TYR A 70 1.91 9.92 -2.29
N ALA A 71 1.63 9.75 -3.58
CA ALA A 71 0.44 10.33 -4.20
C ALA A 71 -0.83 9.74 -3.57
N LEU A 72 -0.89 8.42 -3.44
CA LEU A 72 -2.01 7.73 -2.82
C LEU A 72 -2.23 8.15 -1.35
N ALA A 73 -1.17 8.22 -0.55
CA ALA A 73 -1.28 8.59 0.86
C ALA A 73 -1.73 10.04 1.03
N ARG A 74 -1.22 10.95 0.20
CA ARG A 74 -1.64 12.35 0.19
C ARG A 74 -3.11 12.49 -0.23
N ASP A 75 -3.49 11.87 -1.35
CA ASP A 75 -4.81 12.04 -1.95
C ASP A 75 -5.91 11.34 -1.11
N ALA A 76 -5.56 10.24 -0.42
CA ALA A 76 -6.44 9.58 0.56
C ALA A 76 -6.41 10.23 1.96
N GLY A 77 -5.57 11.23 2.18
CA GLY A 77 -5.47 11.94 3.47
C GLY A 77 -4.90 11.09 4.62
N LEU A 78 -4.06 10.09 4.32
CA LEU A 78 -3.53 9.15 5.31
C LEU A 78 -2.54 9.81 6.27
N ARG A 79 -2.58 9.35 7.53
CA ARG A 79 -1.74 9.83 8.62
C ARG A 79 -1.07 8.66 9.35
N SER A 80 -0.04 9.01 10.12
CA SER A 80 0.53 8.06 11.08
C SER A 80 -0.57 7.61 12.05
N GLY A 81 -0.63 6.31 12.34
CA GLY A 81 -1.67 5.69 13.17
C GLY A 81 -2.80 5.05 12.38
N ASP A 82 -3.01 5.44 11.12
CA ASP A 82 -4.01 4.81 10.26
C ASP A 82 -3.63 3.36 9.95
N THR A 83 -4.62 2.49 9.85
CA THR A 83 -4.40 1.09 9.48
C THR A 83 -4.90 0.82 8.08
N VAL A 84 -4.01 0.32 7.22
CA VAL A 84 -4.33 -0.07 5.85
C VAL A 84 -4.08 -1.56 5.63
N THR A 85 -4.86 -2.15 4.74
CA THR A 85 -4.66 -3.53 4.30
C THR A 85 -4.43 -3.55 2.78
N PHE A 86 -3.38 -4.24 2.36
CA PHE A 86 -3.02 -4.42 0.95
C PHE A 86 -3.52 -5.77 0.44
N TYR A 87 -4.20 -5.74 -0.70
CA TYR A 87 -4.80 -6.90 -1.34
C TYR A 87 -4.30 -7.05 -2.77
N GLN A 88 -4.18 -8.30 -3.21
CA GLN A 88 -4.15 -8.65 -4.62
C GLN A 88 -5.54 -9.12 -5.04
N GLU A 89 -6.11 -8.50 -6.06
CA GLU A 89 -7.36 -8.94 -6.66
C GLU A 89 -7.05 -9.97 -7.74
N ILE A 90 -7.76 -11.11 -7.70
CA ILE A 90 -7.59 -12.19 -8.69
C ILE A 90 -8.52 -11.95 -9.89
N ASN A 91 -9.69 -11.32 -9.66
CA ASN A 91 -10.73 -11.08 -10.67
C ASN A 91 -11.24 -9.61 -10.65
N GLY A 92 -10.40 -8.66 -10.22
CA GLY A 92 -10.78 -7.25 -10.08
C GLY A 92 -10.28 -6.36 -11.23
N GLU A 93 -10.83 -5.15 -11.32
CA GLU A 93 -10.50 -4.13 -12.34
C GLU A 93 -9.03 -3.65 -12.26
N ALA A 94 -8.45 -3.67 -11.05
CA ALA A 94 -7.03 -3.44 -10.80
C ALA A 94 -6.42 -4.65 -10.09
N ARG A 95 -5.19 -5.00 -10.42
CA ARG A 95 -4.50 -6.19 -9.87
C ARG A 95 -4.21 -6.05 -8.36
N PHE A 96 -4.13 -4.82 -7.85
CA PHE A 96 -3.83 -4.52 -6.45
C PHE A 96 -4.68 -3.38 -5.90
N LYS A 97 -4.95 -3.43 -4.59
CA LYS A 97 -5.63 -2.34 -3.89
C LYS A 97 -5.21 -2.22 -2.43
N PHE A 98 -5.34 -1.02 -1.90
CA PHE A 98 -5.34 -0.76 -0.47
C PHE A 98 -6.76 -0.50 0.03
N LYS A 99 -7.04 -0.94 1.25
CA LYS A 99 -8.28 -0.62 1.96
C LYS A 99 -7.96 0.01 3.31
N LEU A 100 -8.60 1.14 3.62
CA LEU A 100 -8.54 1.73 4.96
C LEU A 100 -9.35 0.87 5.94
N ARG A 101 -8.78 0.57 7.11
CA ARG A 101 -9.44 -0.25 8.15
C ARG A 101 -9.95 0.58 9.32
N ASN A 102 -9.21 1.60 9.74
CA ASN A 102 -9.61 2.61 10.73
C ASN A 102 -8.69 3.84 10.65
N VAL A 103 -9.24 5.01 11.00
CA VAL A 103 -8.48 6.25 11.22
C VAL A 103 -7.93 6.17 12.65
N GLY A 104 -6.64 6.45 12.83
CA GLY A 104 -6.10 6.64 14.17
C GLY A 104 -6.76 7.86 14.80
N SER A 105 -7.78 7.67 15.64
CA SER A 105 -8.40 8.76 16.38
C SER A 105 -7.35 9.43 17.26
N SER A 106 -7.12 10.72 17.04
CA SER A 106 -6.52 11.63 18.03
C SER A 106 -7.32 12.92 18.00
#